data_AF-A0A239DP40-F1
#
_entry.id   AF-A0A239DP40-F1
#
_cell.length_a   1.000
_cell.length_b   1.000
_cell.length_c   1.000
_cell.angle_alpha   90.00
_cell.angle_beta   90.00
_cell.angle_gamma   90.00
#
_symmetry.space_group_name_H-M   'P 1'
#
loop_
_entity.id
_entity.type
_entity.pdbx_description
1 polymer ?
#
loop_
_entity_poly.entity_id
_entity_poly.type
_entity_poly.pdbx_seq_one_letter_code
_entity_poly.pdbx_strand_id
1 'polypeptide(L)'
;MEEKNYFAWLSIDDGKPVKFAELADMMAKALHPSDDEWMDYGVARVNLEQELPQAVQRGELVVRNPAGLGRHTFPVGQSLKSSVVLPQDLIPFLGARSIGLRIVKQQAEARSIDWEYWRAMRKAKEWQACALSLGLDPDSMKGHPQAWMAGPGSGQLFTSDSFPSTDAQVKFEKRLRLLRANRYDRAVFTPPLTQYSSLGPDEVLLSEFAAWGQSVGWPDMPPELVEMAKPVALPRSTKEAKPFAPKTRIEPQGGDSLTPTIWTICYDLRDAGKKVTAGPVMAELKRMATQKIHPLTCTTAGGVKYEYEKGDEQELTAPQLDKRVQEWRKVGG
;
A
#
# COMPACT_ATOMS: atom_id res chain seq x y z
N MET A 1 -28.19 18.91 36.32
CA MET A 1 -28.52 17.50 36.63
C MET A 1 -27.82 17.21 37.93
N GLU A 2 -28.51 16.66 38.92
CA GLU A 2 -27.84 16.15 40.12
C GLU A 2 -26.99 14.95 39.70
N GLU A 3 -25.72 14.93 40.09
CA GLU A 3 -24.91 13.73 40.00
C GLU A 3 -25.46 12.74 41.02
N LYS A 4 -26.35 11.84 40.57
CA LYS A 4 -26.72 10.68 41.36
C LYS A 4 -25.43 9.93 41.71
N ASN A 5 -25.29 9.54 42.98
CA ASN A 5 -24.17 8.72 43.43
C ASN A 5 -24.27 7.32 42.81
N TYR A 6 -23.75 7.19 41.58
CA TYR A 6 -23.55 5.93 40.90
C TYR A 6 -22.37 5.20 41.54
N PHE A 7 -22.53 3.90 41.78
CA PHE A 7 -21.49 3.03 42.37
C PHE A 7 -20.37 2.74 41.36
N ALA A 8 -20.74 2.59 40.09
CA ALA A 8 -19.85 2.24 38.98
C ALA A 8 -20.16 3.06 37.73
N TRP A 9 -19.22 3.13 36.78
CA TRP A 9 -19.37 3.88 35.53
C TRP A 9 -19.02 3.04 34.31
N LEU A 10 -20.00 2.80 33.45
CA LEU A 10 -19.79 2.21 32.13
C LEU A 10 -19.30 3.31 31.17
N SER A 11 -18.14 3.12 30.56
CA SER A 11 -17.64 4.02 29.51
C SER A 11 -17.94 3.45 28.12
N ILE A 12 -18.48 4.28 27.22
CA ILE A 12 -18.79 3.91 25.84
C ILE A 12 -18.32 4.98 24.85
N ASP A 13 -17.96 4.58 23.64
CA ASP A 13 -17.56 5.50 22.57
C ASP A 13 -18.74 6.34 22.06
N ASP A 14 -18.54 7.65 21.89
CA ASP A 14 -19.53 8.55 21.30
C ASP A 14 -19.99 8.08 19.90
N GLY A 15 -21.31 8.10 19.68
CA GLY A 15 -21.96 7.66 18.44
C GLY A 15 -21.91 6.16 18.11
N LYS A 16 -21.19 5.30 18.86
CA LYS A 16 -21.11 3.86 18.54
C LYS A 16 -22.20 3.05 19.27
N PRO A 17 -22.95 2.19 18.55
CA PRO A 17 -23.83 1.22 19.17
C PRO A 17 -23.01 0.11 19.88
N VAL A 18 -23.39 -0.26 21.10
CA VAL A 18 -22.73 -1.34 21.87
C VAL A 18 -23.27 -2.69 21.41
N LYS A 19 -22.41 -3.67 21.09
CA LYS A 19 -22.90 -5.03 20.78
C LYS A 19 -23.39 -5.71 22.04
N PHE A 20 -24.53 -6.38 21.95
CA PHE A 20 -25.12 -7.07 23.09
C PHE A 20 -24.18 -8.16 23.67
N ALA A 21 -23.44 -8.88 22.82
CA ALA A 21 -22.46 -9.88 23.25
C ALA A 21 -21.26 -9.30 24.04
N GLU A 22 -20.99 -8.00 23.93
CA GLU A 22 -19.89 -7.32 24.63
C GLU A 22 -20.36 -6.69 25.96
N LEU A 23 -21.67 -6.48 26.13
CA LEU A 23 -22.24 -5.71 27.24
C LEU A 23 -21.97 -6.31 28.62
N ALA A 24 -22.03 -7.64 28.78
CA ALA A 24 -21.73 -8.32 30.04
C ALA A 24 -20.27 -8.08 30.49
N ASP A 25 -19.34 -8.13 29.54
CA ASP A 25 -17.90 -7.93 29.77
C ASP A 25 -17.60 -6.48 30.17
N MET A 26 -18.21 -5.53 29.48
CA MET A 26 -18.11 -4.09 29.79
C MET A 26 -18.72 -3.74 31.15
N MET A 27 -19.89 -4.29 31.48
CA MET A 27 -20.55 -4.06 32.78
C MET A 27 -19.77 -4.69 33.94
N ALA A 28 -19.22 -5.90 33.77
CA ALA A 28 -18.40 -6.52 34.79
C ALA A 28 -17.10 -5.72 35.04
N LYS A 29 -16.44 -5.19 34.00
CA LYS A 29 -15.28 -4.28 34.13
C LYS A 29 -15.62 -2.96 34.83
N ALA A 30 -16.84 -2.45 34.63
CA ALA A 30 -17.27 -1.23 35.31
C ALA A 30 -17.50 -1.45 36.82
N LEU A 31 -17.93 -2.65 37.22
CA LEU A 31 -18.13 -3.04 38.62
C LEU A 31 -16.81 -3.41 39.32
N HIS A 32 -15.90 -4.06 38.60
CA HIS A 32 -14.61 -4.55 39.10
C HIS A 32 -13.47 -4.02 38.22
N PRO A 33 -13.03 -2.76 38.42
CA PRO A 33 -12.05 -2.10 37.56
C PRO A 33 -10.59 -2.43 37.90
N SER A 34 -10.32 -3.17 38.99
CA SER A 34 -8.97 -3.59 39.39
C SER A 34 -8.67 -5.00 38.88
N ASP A 35 -7.48 -5.21 38.32
CA ASP A 35 -7.02 -6.53 37.86
C ASP A 35 -6.88 -7.54 39.02
N ASP A 36 -6.72 -7.06 40.25
CA ASP A 36 -6.66 -7.88 41.47
C ASP A 36 -8.00 -8.59 41.80
N GLU A 37 -9.12 -8.11 41.24
CA GLU A 37 -10.48 -8.62 41.50
C GLU A 37 -10.96 -9.64 40.45
N TRP A 38 -10.05 -10.33 39.75
CA TRP A 38 -10.38 -11.24 38.63
C TRP A 38 -11.47 -12.29 38.99
N MET A 39 -11.45 -12.84 40.21
CA MET A 39 -12.48 -13.81 40.63
C MET A 39 -13.88 -13.20 40.69
N ASP A 40 -14.02 -12.01 41.27
CA ASP A 40 -15.30 -11.31 41.38
C ASP A 40 -15.78 -10.80 40.01
N TYR A 41 -14.87 -10.29 39.19
CA TYR A 41 -15.11 -9.97 37.79
C TYR A 41 -15.69 -11.17 37.02
N GLY A 42 -15.10 -12.36 37.18
CA GLY A 42 -15.55 -13.59 36.52
C GLY A 42 -16.97 -13.98 36.93
N VAL A 43 -17.26 -13.93 38.23
CA VAL A 43 -18.61 -14.20 38.77
C VAL A 43 -19.63 -13.17 38.29
N ALA A 44 -19.30 -11.88 38.37
CA ALA A 44 -20.16 -10.79 37.90
C ALA A 44 -20.49 -10.95 36.40
N ARG A 45 -19.49 -11.25 35.56
CA ARG A 45 -19.70 -11.47 34.12
C ARG A 45 -20.62 -12.66 33.83
N VAL A 46 -20.42 -13.81 34.48
CA VAL A 46 -21.28 -15.00 34.28
C VAL A 46 -22.73 -14.71 34.69
N ASN A 47 -22.94 -13.98 35.78
CA ASN A 47 -24.28 -13.57 36.20
C ASN A 47 -24.93 -12.63 35.18
N LEU A 48 -24.19 -11.65 34.67
CA LEU A 48 -24.65 -10.71 33.64
C LEU A 48 -24.96 -11.41 32.30
N GLU A 49 -24.16 -12.40 31.88
CA GLU A 49 -24.44 -13.22 30.69
C GLU A 49 -25.78 -13.98 30.78
N GLN A 50 -26.23 -14.32 32.00
CA GLN A 50 -27.54 -14.95 32.25
C GLN A 50 -28.67 -13.94 32.44
N GLU A 51 -28.40 -12.79 33.07
CA GLU A 51 -29.39 -11.75 33.39
C GLU A 51 -29.80 -10.95 32.14
N LEU A 52 -28.85 -10.54 31.31
CA LEU A 52 -29.11 -9.64 30.17
C LEU A 52 -30.13 -10.21 29.17
N PRO A 53 -30.11 -11.50 28.77
CA PRO A 53 -31.16 -12.08 27.92
C PRO A 53 -32.55 -12.02 28.57
N GLN A 54 -32.64 -12.21 29.89
CA GLN A 54 -33.91 -12.11 30.61
C GLN A 54 -34.42 -10.67 30.67
N ALA A 55 -33.52 -9.69 30.87
CA ALA A 55 -33.88 -8.27 30.83
C ALA A 55 -34.43 -7.86 29.46
N VAL A 56 -33.86 -8.37 28.37
CA VAL A 56 -34.41 -8.19 27.01
C VAL A 56 -35.77 -8.85 26.87
N GLN A 57 -35.95 -10.07 27.37
CA GLN A 57 -37.22 -10.79 27.33
C GLN A 57 -38.33 -10.09 28.15
N ARG A 58 -37.98 -9.48 29.30
CA ARG A 58 -38.88 -8.65 30.13
C ARG A 58 -39.11 -7.25 29.55
N GLY A 59 -38.36 -6.84 28.52
CA GLY A 59 -38.45 -5.51 27.91
C GLY A 59 -37.75 -4.40 28.69
N GLU A 60 -36.97 -4.73 29.73
CA GLU A 60 -36.16 -3.80 30.54
C GLU A 60 -34.96 -3.24 29.75
N LEU A 61 -34.45 -4.00 28.79
CA LEU A 61 -33.33 -3.64 27.93
C LEU A 61 -33.76 -3.72 26.46
N VAL A 62 -33.72 -2.59 25.75
CA VAL A 62 -34.11 -2.53 24.34
C VAL A 62 -32.91 -2.80 23.44
N VAL A 63 -32.95 -3.95 22.75
CA VAL A 63 -32.00 -4.31 21.69
C VAL A 63 -32.55 -4.00 20.30
N ARG A 64 -31.64 -3.72 19.37
CA ARG A 64 -31.91 -3.28 18.00
C ARG A 64 -31.16 -4.13 16.98
N ASN A 65 -31.71 -4.18 15.78
CA ASN A 65 -31.04 -4.81 14.64
C ASN A 65 -29.89 -3.90 14.16
N PRO A 66 -28.63 -4.38 14.07
CA PRO A 66 -27.49 -3.57 13.65
C PRO A 66 -27.63 -2.97 12.24
N ALA A 67 -28.37 -3.61 11.33
CA ALA A 67 -28.48 -3.17 9.94
C ALA A 67 -29.40 -1.94 9.73
N GLY A 68 -30.31 -1.66 10.67
CA GLY A 68 -31.28 -0.57 10.53
C GLY A 68 -31.65 0.17 11.81
N LEU A 69 -31.04 -0.19 12.95
CA LEU A 69 -31.25 0.38 14.29
C LEU A 69 -32.71 0.39 14.79
N GLY A 70 -33.62 -0.30 14.09
CA GLY A 70 -34.98 -0.59 14.56
C GLY A 70 -34.98 -1.61 15.69
N ARG A 71 -35.99 -1.57 16.56
CA ARG A 71 -36.18 -2.53 17.67
C ARG A 71 -36.17 -3.96 17.13
N HIS A 72 -35.38 -4.83 17.75
CA HIS A 72 -35.30 -6.22 17.33
C HIS A 72 -36.56 -6.98 17.77
N THR A 73 -37.26 -7.63 16.84
CA THR A 73 -38.54 -8.31 17.10
C THR A 73 -38.37 -9.69 17.74
N PHE A 74 -37.36 -10.46 17.31
CA PHE A 74 -37.08 -11.81 17.84
C PHE A 74 -35.63 -11.95 18.33
N PRO A 75 -35.21 -11.22 19.38
CA PRO A 75 -33.83 -11.22 19.86
C PRO A 75 -33.52 -12.46 20.71
N VAL A 76 -33.27 -13.60 20.06
CA VAL A 76 -32.96 -14.88 20.71
C VAL A 76 -31.68 -15.51 20.16
N GLY A 77 -31.01 -16.35 20.96
CA GLY A 77 -29.85 -17.13 20.55
C GLY A 77 -28.72 -16.27 19.93
N GLN A 78 -28.26 -16.65 18.74
CA GLN A 78 -27.23 -15.88 18.03
C GLN A 78 -27.73 -14.51 17.54
N SER A 79 -29.04 -14.37 17.23
CA SER A 79 -29.62 -13.09 16.80
C SER A 79 -29.59 -12.05 17.92
N LEU A 80 -29.72 -12.49 19.18
CA LEU A 80 -29.50 -11.65 20.35
C LEU A 80 -28.02 -11.22 20.45
N LYS A 81 -27.07 -12.15 20.31
CA LYS A 81 -25.63 -11.85 20.41
C LYS A 81 -25.14 -10.85 19.36
N SER A 82 -25.68 -10.90 18.14
CA SER A 82 -25.40 -9.93 17.07
C SER A 82 -26.20 -8.63 17.16
N SER A 83 -27.16 -8.53 18.07
CA SER A 83 -27.95 -7.30 18.26
C SER A 83 -27.12 -6.20 18.94
N VAL A 84 -27.61 -4.96 18.84
CA VAL A 84 -26.95 -3.80 19.44
C VAL A 84 -27.86 -3.03 20.38
N VAL A 85 -27.27 -2.34 21.36
CA VAL A 85 -27.94 -1.42 22.28
C VAL A 85 -27.42 -0.01 22.02
N LEU A 86 -28.31 0.98 21.97
CA LEU A 86 -27.91 2.39 21.86
C LEU A 86 -27.72 3.03 23.24
N PRO A 87 -26.88 4.07 23.37
CA PRO A 87 -26.64 4.76 24.64
C PRO A 87 -27.93 5.10 25.41
N GLN A 88 -28.92 5.68 24.71
CA GLN A 88 -30.19 6.10 25.30
C GLN A 88 -31.09 4.94 25.78
N ASP A 89 -30.99 3.76 25.17
CA ASP A 89 -31.74 2.58 25.59
C ASP A 89 -31.07 1.89 26.79
N LEU A 90 -29.77 2.14 26.99
CA LEU A 90 -28.96 1.55 28.06
C LEU A 90 -29.03 2.36 29.37
N ILE A 91 -29.22 3.68 29.30
CA ILE A 91 -29.32 4.58 30.48
C ILE A 91 -30.35 4.10 31.53
N PRO A 92 -31.61 3.76 31.17
CA PRO A 92 -32.60 3.32 32.17
C PRO A 92 -32.20 2.01 32.84
N PHE A 93 -31.65 1.07 32.06
CA PHE A 93 -31.24 -0.26 32.51
C PHE A 93 -30.05 -0.21 33.48
N LEU A 94 -29.04 0.62 33.18
CA LEU A 94 -27.89 0.85 34.07
C LEU A 94 -28.28 1.66 35.31
N GLY A 95 -29.13 2.67 35.15
CA GLY A 95 -29.59 3.52 36.25
C GLY A 95 -30.36 2.75 37.33
N ALA A 96 -31.10 1.70 36.95
CA ALA A 96 -31.76 0.78 37.89
C ALA A 96 -30.78 -0.07 38.74
N ARG A 97 -29.51 -0.19 38.31
CA ARG A 97 -28.43 -0.93 38.98
C ARG A 97 -27.38 -0.01 39.61
N SER A 98 -27.67 1.29 39.72
CA SER A 98 -26.73 2.32 40.20
C SER A 98 -25.42 2.40 39.39
N ILE A 99 -25.47 2.04 38.11
CA ILE A 99 -24.35 2.21 37.17
C ILE A 99 -24.61 3.47 36.32
N GLY A 100 -23.65 4.39 36.30
CA GLY A 100 -23.66 5.57 35.44
C GLY A 100 -23.17 5.24 34.02
N LEU A 101 -23.64 5.99 33.02
CA LEU A 101 -23.13 5.89 31.65
C LEU A 101 -22.29 7.13 31.32
N ARG A 102 -21.03 6.94 30.97
CA ARG A 102 -20.14 7.99 30.48
C ARG A 102 -19.92 7.79 28.98
N ILE A 103 -20.43 8.71 28.17
CA ILE A 103 -20.10 8.78 26.76
C ILE A 103 -18.73 9.45 26.65
N VAL A 104 -17.71 8.65 26.37
CA VAL A 104 -16.35 9.11 26.13
C VAL A 104 -16.28 9.44 24.64
N LYS A 105 -16.01 10.70 24.30
CA LYS A 105 -15.49 10.98 22.96
C LYS A 105 -14.15 10.28 22.88
N GLN A 106 -14.08 9.25 22.03
CA GLN A 106 -12.83 8.60 21.71
C GLN A 106 -11.94 9.62 20.98
N GLN A 107 -11.27 10.46 21.75
CA GLN A 107 -9.90 10.84 21.42
C GLN A 107 -9.17 9.51 21.33
N ALA A 108 -9.17 8.94 20.12
CA ALA A 108 -8.11 8.03 19.73
C ALA A 108 -6.84 8.73 20.17
N GLU A 109 -6.07 8.10 21.05
CA GLU A 109 -4.78 8.63 21.48
C GLU A 109 -3.94 8.76 20.22
N ALA A 110 -3.98 9.95 19.64
CA ALA A 110 -3.35 10.25 18.39
C ALA A 110 -1.87 10.27 18.70
N ARG A 111 -1.26 9.08 18.60
CA ARG A 111 0.18 8.89 18.69
C ARG A 111 0.77 9.96 17.80
N SER A 112 1.48 10.89 18.44
CA SER A 112 1.99 12.06 17.76
C SER A 112 2.87 11.58 16.62
N ILE A 113 2.50 11.90 15.39
CA ILE A 113 3.25 11.51 14.20
C ILE A 113 4.70 11.92 14.40
N ASP A 114 5.62 10.96 14.28
CA ASP A 114 7.06 11.25 14.29
C ASP A 114 7.44 11.94 12.97
N TRP A 115 7.16 13.24 12.90
CA TRP A 115 7.48 14.05 11.74
C TRP A 115 8.99 14.16 11.48
N GLU A 116 9.86 13.88 12.46
CA GLU A 116 11.31 13.84 12.20
C GLU A 116 11.68 12.62 11.37
N TYR A 117 11.17 11.44 11.75
CA TYR A 117 11.26 10.21 10.97
C TYR A 117 10.64 10.38 9.56
N TRP A 118 9.41 10.90 9.46
CA TRP A 118 8.74 11.06 8.17
C TRP A 118 9.40 12.13 7.27
N ARG A 119 10.03 13.17 7.82
CA ARG A 119 10.86 14.12 7.05
C ARG A 119 12.15 13.48 6.52
N ALA A 120 12.79 12.59 7.30
CA ALA A 120 13.95 11.83 6.83
C ALA A 120 13.55 10.79 5.75
N MET A 121 12.36 10.21 5.87
CA MET A 121 11.80 9.25 4.92
C MET A 121 11.30 9.92 3.63
N ARG A 122 12.19 10.07 2.64
CA ARG A 122 11.82 10.64 1.31
C ARG A 122 10.70 9.91 0.56
N LYS A 123 10.51 8.62 0.84
CA LYS A 123 9.59 7.72 0.12
C LYS A 123 8.63 7.09 1.10
N ALA A 124 7.34 7.15 0.81
CA ALA A 124 6.33 6.47 1.59
C ALA A 124 5.47 5.60 0.67
N LYS A 125 4.86 4.54 1.21
CA LYS A 125 3.80 3.82 0.50
C LYS A 125 2.63 4.76 0.27
N GLU A 126 1.87 4.58 -0.80
CA GLU A 126 0.68 5.39 -1.11
C GLU A 126 -0.25 5.60 0.09
N TRP A 127 -0.51 4.52 0.83
CA TRP A 127 -1.40 4.54 1.98
C TRP A 127 -0.80 5.31 3.16
N GLN A 128 0.53 5.28 3.35
CA GLN A 128 1.22 6.03 4.40
C GLN A 128 1.15 7.53 4.09
N ALA A 129 1.38 7.91 2.83
CA ALA A 129 1.21 9.29 2.37
C ALA A 129 -0.24 9.79 2.59
N CYS A 130 -1.24 8.98 2.25
CA CYS A 130 -2.65 9.30 2.50
C CYS A 130 -2.99 9.40 4.01
N ALA A 131 -2.41 8.55 4.86
CA ALA A 131 -2.58 8.62 6.32
C ALA A 131 -1.99 9.92 6.90
N LEU A 132 -0.72 10.21 6.58
CA LEU A 132 -0.04 11.44 6.97
C LEU A 132 -0.80 12.69 6.52
N SER A 133 -1.40 12.66 5.31
CA SER A 133 -2.20 13.79 4.82
C SER A 133 -3.41 14.13 5.69
N LEU A 134 -3.89 13.19 6.52
CA LEU A 134 -5.04 13.34 7.40
C LEU A 134 -4.66 13.49 8.88
N GLY A 135 -3.36 13.62 9.19
CA GLY A 135 -2.89 13.61 10.58
C GLY A 135 -3.04 12.24 11.27
N LEU A 136 -3.04 11.14 10.49
CA LEU A 136 -3.02 9.78 11.02
C LEU A 136 -1.59 9.25 11.02
N ASP A 137 -1.13 8.76 12.17
CA ASP A 137 0.14 8.04 12.30
C ASP A 137 0.08 6.71 11.54
N PRO A 138 0.88 6.50 10.48
CA PRO A 138 0.84 5.27 9.69
C PRO A 138 1.23 4.03 10.49
N ASP A 139 2.04 4.16 11.55
CA ASP A 139 2.48 3.02 12.38
C ASP A 139 1.44 2.64 13.45
N SER A 140 0.45 3.50 13.68
CA SER A 140 -0.75 3.19 14.49
C SER A 140 -1.82 2.40 13.72
N MET A 141 -1.76 2.37 12.38
CA MET A 141 -2.83 1.81 11.55
C MET A 141 -2.85 0.27 11.57
N LYS A 142 -4.01 -0.29 11.92
CA LYS A 142 -4.20 -1.75 12.08
C LYS A 142 -4.69 -2.38 10.78
N GLY A 143 -3.85 -3.23 10.19
CA GLY A 143 -4.22 -4.02 9.02
C GLY A 143 -5.43 -4.91 9.30
N HIS A 144 -6.36 -5.00 8.34
CA HIS A 144 -7.52 -5.89 8.45
C HIS A 144 -7.04 -7.36 8.46
N PRO A 145 -7.50 -8.22 9.40
CA PRO A 145 -6.99 -9.59 9.54
C PRO A 145 -7.27 -10.48 8.32
N GLN A 146 -8.23 -10.10 7.49
CA GLN A 146 -8.58 -10.78 6.23
C GLN A 146 -7.94 -10.12 4.99
N ALA A 147 -7.03 -9.15 5.13
CA ALA A 147 -6.43 -8.44 3.99
C ALA A 147 -5.73 -9.39 2.99
N TRP A 148 -5.21 -10.53 3.47
CA TRP A 148 -4.61 -11.56 2.63
C TRP A 148 -5.59 -12.20 1.62
N MET A 149 -6.91 -12.16 1.87
CA MET A 149 -7.93 -12.68 0.96
C MET A 149 -8.28 -11.73 -0.19
N ALA A 150 -7.86 -10.46 -0.13
CA ALA A 150 -8.20 -9.47 -1.16
C ALA A 150 -7.42 -9.64 -2.48
N GLY A 151 -6.45 -10.57 -2.51
CA GLY A 151 -5.67 -10.92 -3.70
C GLY A 151 -4.50 -9.98 -3.99
N PRO A 152 -3.61 -10.34 -4.93
CA PRO A 152 -2.48 -9.49 -5.31
C PRO A 152 -2.95 -8.14 -5.86
N GLY A 153 -2.31 -7.04 -5.41
CA GLY A 153 -2.57 -5.70 -5.93
C GLY A 153 -3.76 -4.95 -5.29
N SER A 154 -4.53 -5.56 -4.38
CA SER A 154 -5.56 -4.84 -3.61
C SER A 154 -4.96 -3.70 -2.75
N GLY A 155 -3.74 -3.92 -2.25
CA GLY A 155 -3.06 -3.07 -1.28
C GLY A 155 -3.48 -3.34 0.16
N GLN A 156 -2.99 -2.51 1.08
CA GLN A 156 -3.27 -2.64 2.51
C GLN A 156 -4.73 -2.24 2.81
N LEU A 157 -5.49 -3.17 3.38
CA LEU A 157 -6.80 -2.90 3.99
C LEU A 157 -6.62 -2.66 5.49
N PHE A 158 -7.43 -1.76 6.07
CA PHE A 158 -7.36 -1.36 7.47
C PHE A 158 -8.68 -1.63 8.21
N THR A 159 -8.63 -1.84 9.52
CA THR A 159 -9.83 -1.89 10.35
C THR A 159 -10.38 -0.48 10.62
N SER A 160 -11.68 -0.39 10.93
CA SER A 160 -12.32 0.87 11.39
C SER A 160 -11.57 1.55 12.53
N ASP A 161 -10.96 0.75 13.41
CA ASP A 161 -10.25 1.21 14.61
C ASP A 161 -8.91 1.91 14.30
N SER A 162 -8.52 1.93 13.02
CA SER A 162 -7.37 2.71 12.52
C SER A 162 -7.73 4.17 12.25
N PHE A 163 -9.01 4.55 12.39
CA PHE A 163 -9.52 5.87 12.05
C PHE A 163 -10.27 6.47 13.25
N PRO A 164 -10.06 7.76 13.59
CA PRO A 164 -10.76 8.42 14.68
C PRO A 164 -12.25 8.65 14.39
N SER A 165 -12.67 8.56 13.12
CA SER A 165 -14.07 8.68 12.70
C SER A 165 -14.31 8.03 11.33
N THR A 166 -15.57 7.74 11.02
CA THR A 166 -16.00 7.27 9.70
C THR A 166 -15.71 8.31 8.60
N ASP A 167 -15.74 9.62 8.91
CA ASP A 167 -15.35 10.66 7.95
C ASP A 167 -13.86 10.59 7.61
N ALA A 168 -12.99 10.38 8.61
CA ALA A 168 -11.56 10.20 8.39
C ALA A 168 -11.26 8.97 7.51
N GLN A 169 -11.96 7.86 7.73
CA GLN A 169 -11.87 6.67 6.86
C GLN A 169 -12.31 6.99 5.42
N VAL A 170 -13.46 7.64 5.24
CA VAL A 170 -13.98 8.00 3.90
C VAL A 170 -13.06 8.99 3.18
N LYS A 171 -12.48 9.96 3.90
CA LYS A 171 -11.46 10.88 3.37
C LYS A 171 -10.20 10.12 2.94
N PHE A 172 -9.73 9.17 3.75
CA PHE A 172 -8.56 8.34 3.45
C PHE A 172 -8.76 7.52 2.17
N GLU A 173 -9.87 6.79 2.07
CA GLU A 173 -10.20 5.96 0.90
C GLU A 173 -10.34 6.81 -0.37
N LYS A 174 -10.93 8.00 -0.28
CA LYS A 174 -11.03 8.96 -1.40
C LYS A 174 -9.65 9.47 -1.83
N ARG A 175 -8.79 9.89 -0.89
CA ARG A 175 -7.43 10.37 -1.20
C ARG A 175 -6.57 9.27 -1.82
N LEU A 176 -6.63 8.04 -1.30
CA LEU A 176 -5.92 6.89 -1.85
C LEU A 176 -6.40 6.53 -3.27
N ARG A 177 -7.72 6.56 -3.51
CA ARG A 177 -8.29 6.34 -4.86
C ARG A 177 -7.85 7.42 -5.85
N LEU A 178 -7.87 8.69 -5.44
CA LEU A 178 -7.41 9.81 -6.25
C LEU A 178 -5.91 9.71 -6.54
N LEU A 179 -5.08 9.35 -5.56
CA LEU A 179 -3.64 9.17 -5.74
C LEU A 179 -3.38 8.07 -6.79
N ARG A 180 -4.00 6.89 -6.62
CA ARG A 180 -3.86 5.77 -7.56
C ARG A 180 -4.26 6.12 -9.00
N ALA A 181 -5.29 6.96 -9.17
CA ALA A 181 -5.72 7.43 -10.48
C ALA A 181 -4.72 8.41 -11.13
N ASN A 182 -3.98 9.20 -10.33
CA ASN A 182 -3.11 10.26 -10.82
C ASN A 182 -1.60 9.94 -10.73
N ARG A 183 -1.17 8.88 -10.04
CA ARG A 183 0.26 8.53 -9.80
C ARG A 183 1.10 8.30 -11.08
N TYR A 184 0.44 8.15 -12.22
CA TYR A 184 1.08 7.98 -13.52
C TYR A 184 1.21 9.28 -14.32
N ASP A 185 0.61 10.39 -13.87
CA ASP A 185 0.79 11.71 -14.48
C ASP A 185 2.23 12.19 -14.27
N ARG A 186 2.95 12.34 -15.39
CA ARG A 186 4.36 12.73 -15.42
C ARG A 186 4.58 14.24 -15.30
N ALA A 187 3.52 15.04 -15.36
CA ALA A 187 3.60 16.46 -15.00
C ALA A 187 3.69 16.67 -13.47
N VAL A 188 3.24 15.67 -12.69
CA VAL A 188 3.12 15.75 -11.23
C VAL A 188 4.08 14.80 -10.51
N PHE A 189 4.14 13.54 -10.92
CA PHE A 189 4.88 12.48 -10.23
C PHE A 189 6.08 12.00 -11.03
N THR A 190 7.24 11.94 -10.38
CA THR A 190 8.44 11.36 -10.98
C THR A 190 8.18 9.90 -11.34
N PRO A 191 8.47 9.47 -12.57
CA PRO A 191 8.27 8.08 -12.95
C PRO A 191 9.09 7.13 -12.07
N PRO A 192 8.54 5.97 -11.65
CA PRO A 192 9.35 4.87 -11.18
C PRO A 192 10.25 4.43 -12.34
N LEU A 193 11.50 4.93 -12.33
CA LEU A 193 12.46 4.71 -13.41
C LEU A 193 12.79 3.22 -13.47
N THR A 194 12.59 2.63 -14.65
CA THR A 194 12.56 1.18 -14.83
C THR A 194 13.91 0.51 -14.55
N GLN A 195 13.84 -0.73 -14.05
CA GLN A 195 14.93 -1.68 -13.76
C GLN A 195 16.00 -1.29 -12.72
N TYR A 196 16.30 -0.01 -12.49
CA TYR A 196 17.36 0.41 -11.55
C TYR A 196 16.97 1.48 -10.53
N SER A 197 15.73 1.99 -10.55
CA SER A 197 15.28 2.85 -9.45
C SER A 197 14.80 2.04 -8.25
N SER A 198 15.05 2.59 -7.07
CA SER A 198 14.73 1.96 -5.79
C SER A 198 13.30 2.25 -5.32
N LEU A 199 12.38 2.69 -6.18
CA LEU A 199 10.97 2.92 -5.84
C LEU A 199 10.16 1.65 -6.06
N GLY A 200 9.48 1.19 -5.02
CA GLY A 200 8.49 0.12 -5.10
C GLY A 200 7.28 0.51 -5.96
N PRO A 201 6.48 -0.46 -6.46
CA PRO A 201 5.34 -0.21 -7.33
C PRO A 201 4.20 0.60 -6.68
N ASP A 202 4.20 0.70 -5.34
CA ASP A 202 3.23 1.44 -4.53
C ASP A 202 3.90 2.49 -3.62
N GLU A 203 5.07 3.00 -4.02
CA GLU A 203 5.79 4.07 -3.33
C GLU A 203 5.67 5.41 -4.07
N VAL A 204 5.59 6.50 -3.30
CA VAL A 204 5.57 7.89 -3.78
C VAL A 204 6.58 8.73 -3.01
N LEU A 205 7.10 9.78 -3.64
CA LEU A 205 7.91 10.78 -2.95
C LEU A 205 6.99 11.70 -2.13
N LEU A 206 7.21 11.81 -0.81
CA LEU A 206 6.33 12.58 0.07
C LEU A 206 6.24 14.06 -0.33
N SER A 207 7.32 14.64 -0.85
CA SER A 207 7.34 16.02 -1.37
C SER A 207 6.45 16.22 -2.60
N GLU A 208 6.45 15.26 -3.53
CA GLU A 208 5.60 15.32 -4.74
C GLU A 208 4.13 15.13 -4.37
N PHE A 209 3.84 14.15 -3.50
CA PHE A 209 2.51 13.91 -2.98
C PHE A 209 1.96 15.13 -2.21
N ALA A 210 2.77 15.78 -1.38
CA ALA A 210 2.36 16.97 -0.63
C ALA A 210 2.12 18.18 -1.53
N ALA A 211 2.95 18.38 -2.56
CA ALA A 211 2.74 19.44 -3.56
C ALA A 211 1.47 19.19 -4.39
N TRP A 212 1.24 17.93 -4.80
CA TRP A 212 0.02 17.53 -5.48
C TRP A 212 -1.24 17.72 -4.62
N GLY A 213 -1.22 17.29 -3.35
CA GLY A 213 -2.34 17.47 -2.41
C GLY A 213 -2.71 18.94 -2.19
N GLN A 214 -1.72 19.85 -2.21
CA GLN A 214 -1.97 21.29 -2.22
C GLN A 214 -2.60 21.76 -3.53
N SER A 215 -2.11 21.30 -4.68
CA SER A 215 -2.68 21.67 -5.98
C SER A 215 -4.13 21.21 -6.19
N VAL A 216 -4.52 20.11 -5.53
CA VAL A 216 -5.91 19.58 -5.51
C VAL A 216 -6.78 20.30 -4.47
N GLY A 217 -6.21 21.14 -3.60
CA GLY A 217 -6.95 21.94 -2.64
C GLY A 217 -7.48 21.15 -1.43
N TRP A 218 -6.72 20.17 -0.92
CA TRP A 218 -7.11 19.46 0.31
C TRP A 218 -7.02 20.38 1.54
N PRO A 219 -8.14 20.68 2.24
CA PRO A 219 -8.16 21.73 3.27
C PRO A 219 -7.49 21.32 4.59
N ASP A 220 -7.54 20.03 4.91
CA ASP A 220 -7.16 19.49 6.22
C ASP A 220 -5.78 18.79 6.18
N MET A 221 -4.76 19.36 5.53
CA MET A 221 -3.41 18.76 5.54
C MET A 221 -2.54 19.29 6.68
N PRO A 222 -1.82 18.41 7.42
CA PRO A 222 -0.89 18.86 8.46
C PRO A 222 0.19 19.81 7.92
N PRO A 223 0.52 20.88 8.67
CA PRO A 223 1.49 21.88 8.22
C PRO A 223 2.86 21.26 7.95
N GLU A 224 3.28 20.25 8.72
CA GLU A 224 4.57 19.57 8.55
C GLU A 224 4.68 18.88 7.18
N LEU A 225 3.59 18.27 6.69
CA LEU A 225 3.54 17.69 5.36
C LEU A 225 3.47 18.77 4.28
N VAL A 226 2.73 19.86 4.52
CA VAL A 226 2.70 21.05 3.63
C VAL A 226 4.10 21.66 3.46
N GLU A 227 4.91 21.69 4.51
CA GLU A 227 6.31 22.14 4.42
C GLU A 227 7.19 21.22 3.57
N MET A 228 6.94 19.90 3.59
CA MET A 228 7.68 18.94 2.76
C MET A 228 7.40 19.09 1.25
N ALA A 229 6.32 19.77 0.87
CA ALA A 229 6.03 20.10 -0.53
C ALA A 229 6.97 21.15 -1.13
N LYS A 230 7.67 21.92 -0.28
CA LYS A 230 8.70 22.86 -0.74
C LYS A 230 9.70 22.05 -1.57
N PRO A 231 10.00 22.43 -2.83
CA PRO A 231 10.95 21.69 -3.64
C PRO A 231 12.28 21.73 -2.90
N VAL A 232 12.69 20.59 -2.35
CA VAL A 232 14.06 20.39 -1.91
C VAL A 232 14.88 20.64 -3.16
N ALA A 233 15.55 21.79 -3.19
CA ALA A 233 16.55 22.11 -4.18
C ALA A 233 17.70 21.15 -3.96
N LEU A 234 17.52 19.91 -4.44
CA LEU A 234 18.61 18.99 -4.69
C LEU A 234 19.67 19.83 -5.38
N PRO A 235 20.91 19.92 -4.85
CA PRO A 235 21.97 20.61 -5.54
C PRO A 235 22.07 19.92 -6.90
N ARG A 236 21.51 20.57 -7.92
CA ARG A 236 21.60 20.10 -9.30
C ARG A 236 23.08 20.04 -9.54
N SER A 237 23.59 18.82 -9.63
CA SER A 237 24.98 18.55 -9.92
C SER A 237 25.23 19.10 -11.32
N THR A 238 25.57 20.39 -11.37
CA THR A 238 26.20 21.08 -12.49
C THR A 238 27.61 20.52 -12.63
N LYS A 239 27.68 19.22 -12.90
CA LYS A 239 28.68 18.67 -13.77
C LYS A 239 28.44 19.36 -15.11
N GLU A 240 29.06 20.52 -15.27
CA GLU A 240 29.49 20.99 -16.58
C GLU A 240 29.98 19.77 -17.36
N ALA A 241 29.46 19.60 -18.56
CA ALA A 241 29.82 18.48 -19.40
C ALA A 241 31.28 18.66 -19.84
N LYS A 242 32.23 18.22 -18.99
CA LYS A 242 33.62 18.03 -19.41
C LYS A 242 33.58 17.19 -20.68
N PRO A 243 34.26 17.62 -21.76
CA PRO A 243 34.23 16.90 -23.02
C PRO A 243 34.60 15.44 -22.77
N PHE A 244 33.74 14.56 -23.25
CA PHE A 244 33.77 13.14 -22.91
C PHE A 244 34.95 12.49 -23.61
N ALA A 245 36.13 12.56 -22.99
CA ALA A 245 37.29 11.79 -23.42
C ALA A 245 36.87 10.31 -23.51
N PRO A 246 37.02 9.65 -24.67
CA PRO A 246 36.50 8.31 -24.86
C PRO A 246 37.23 7.36 -23.91
N LYS A 247 36.54 6.95 -22.85
CA LYS A 247 36.98 5.83 -22.02
C LYS A 247 37.05 4.60 -22.93
N THR A 248 38.16 3.89 -22.80
CA THR A 248 38.51 2.64 -23.51
C THR A 248 37.30 1.76 -23.76
N ARG A 249 37.19 1.16 -24.97
CA ARG A 249 36.17 0.14 -25.27
C ARG A 249 36.25 -0.94 -24.19
N ILE A 250 35.21 -1.03 -23.35
CA ILE A 250 35.01 -2.16 -22.46
C ILE A 250 34.05 -3.08 -23.21
N GLU A 251 34.59 -4.17 -23.74
CA GLU A 251 33.77 -5.26 -24.25
C GLU A 251 33.10 -5.98 -23.06
N PRO A 252 31.78 -6.23 -23.11
CA PRO A 252 31.11 -6.98 -22.06
C PRO A 252 31.57 -8.44 -22.09
N GLN A 253 32.23 -8.88 -21.02
CA GLN A 253 32.54 -10.30 -20.81
C GLN A 253 31.27 -11.04 -20.38
N GLY A 254 30.94 -12.13 -21.10
CA GLY A 254 29.75 -12.95 -20.83
C GLY A 254 28.57 -12.59 -21.73
N GLY A 255 28.47 -13.30 -22.85
CA GLY A 255 27.37 -13.21 -23.81
C GLY A 255 27.64 -14.10 -25.03
N ASP A 256 26.59 -14.50 -25.73
CA ASP A 256 26.61 -15.38 -26.89
C ASP A 256 27.64 -14.92 -27.95
N SER A 257 28.09 -15.81 -28.85
CA SER A 257 29.16 -15.52 -29.83
C SER A 257 28.88 -14.32 -30.78
N LEU A 258 27.64 -13.85 -30.85
CA LEU A 258 27.23 -12.66 -31.61
C LEU A 258 27.34 -11.35 -30.80
N THR A 259 27.41 -11.40 -29.47
CA THR A 259 27.44 -10.23 -28.59
C THR A 259 28.63 -9.30 -28.87
N PRO A 260 29.89 -9.76 -28.99
CA PRO A 260 31.02 -8.88 -29.32
C PRO A 260 30.86 -8.18 -30.68
N THR A 261 30.33 -8.89 -31.67
CA THR A 261 30.07 -8.40 -33.03
C THR A 261 29.01 -7.28 -33.03
N ILE A 262 27.90 -7.49 -32.31
CA ILE A 262 26.83 -6.49 -32.17
C ILE A 262 27.36 -5.21 -31.49
N TRP A 263 28.16 -5.36 -30.42
CA TRP A 263 28.76 -4.20 -29.73
C TRP A 263 29.78 -3.47 -30.59
N THR A 264 30.62 -4.19 -31.35
CA THR A 264 31.57 -3.60 -32.30
C THR A 264 30.84 -2.74 -33.34
N ILE A 265 29.77 -3.26 -33.96
CA ILE A 265 28.94 -2.51 -34.92
C ILE A 265 28.29 -1.29 -34.26
N CYS A 266 27.76 -1.42 -33.04
CA CYS A 266 27.19 -0.28 -32.30
C CYS A 266 28.22 0.80 -31.98
N TYR A 267 29.46 0.43 -31.65
CA TYR A 267 30.54 1.37 -31.41
C TYR A 267 31.00 2.05 -32.71
N ASP A 268 31.25 1.30 -33.79
CA ASP A 268 31.66 1.87 -35.08
C ASP A 268 30.61 2.88 -35.60
N LEU A 269 29.32 2.59 -35.47
CA LEU A 269 28.23 3.50 -35.84
C LEU A 269 28.16 4.74 -34.95
N ARG A 270 28.39 4.60 -33.64
CA ARG A 270 28.44 5.73 -32.69
C ARG A 270 29.64 6.63 -32.96
N ASP A 271 30.79 6.04 -33.24
CA ASP A 271 32.03 6.75 -33.52
C ASP A 271 31.92 7.50 -34.89
N ALA A 272 31.09 7.00 -35.82
CA ALA A 272 30.61 7.71 -37.02
C ALA A 272 29.46 8.71 -36.77
N GLY A 273 29.18 9.07 -35.52
CA GLY A 273 28.17 10.07 -35.13
C GLY A 273 26.71 9.63 -35.25
N LYS A 274 26.42 8.34 -35.50
CA LYS A 274 25.05 7.81 -35.60
C LYS A 274 24.56 7.34 -34.23
N LYS A 275 23.36 7.78 -33.82
CA LYS A 275 22.69 7.25 -32.62
C LYS A 275 22.04 5.91 -32.96
N VAL A 276 22.67 4.81 -32.58
CA VAL A 276 22.16 3.44 -32.79
C VAL A 276 22.20 2.67 -31.47
N THR A 277 21.15 1.91 -31.20
CA THR A 277 21.05 0.97 -30.07
C THR A 277 21.12 -0.47 -30.59
N ALA A 278 21.43 -1.44 -29.72
CA ALA A 278 21.58 -2.84 -30.13
C ALA A 278 20.31 -3.47 -30.74
N GLY A 279 19.12 -2.95 -30.41
CA GLY A 279 17.83 -3.46 -30.91
C GLY A 279 17.71 -3.44 -32.43
N PRO A 280 17.79 -2.27 -33.09
CA PRO A 280 17.82 -2.16 -34.56
C PRO A 280 18.90 -3.02 -35.23
N VAL A 281 20.11 -3.12 -34.65
CA VAL A 281 21.19 -3.96 -35.19
C VAL A 281 20.82 -5.45 -35.14
N MET A 282 20.27 -5.92 -34.01
CA MET A 282 19.76 -7.29 -33.90
C MET A 282 18.56 -7.56 -34.82
N ALA A 283 17.67 -6.59 -35.01
CA ALA A 283 16.51 -6.72 -35.90
C ALA A 283 16.96 -6.90 -37.36
N GLU A 284 17.94 -6.11 -37.82
CA GLU A 284 18.48 -6.21 -39.17
C GLU A 284 19.27 -7.51 -39.38
N LEU A 285 20.09 -7.92 -38.41
CA LEU A 285 20.77 -9.22 -38.46
C LEU A 285 19.78 -10.39 -38.57
N LYS A 286 18.66 -10.36 -37.81
CA LYS A 286 17.58 -11.36 -37.91
C LYS A 286 16.85 -11.31 -39.26
N ARG A 287 16.61 -10.11 -39.81
CA ARG A 287 15.98 -9.89 -41.12
C ARG A 287 16.85 -10.38 -42.27
N MET A 288 18.18 -10.21 -42.18
CA MET A 288 19.12 -10.72 -43.17
C MET A 288 19.27 -12.25 -43.11
N ALA A 289 19.26 -12.83 -41.90
CA ALA A 289 19.28 -14.29 -41.70
C ALA A 289 18.05 -15.01 -42.30
N THR A 290 16.93 -14.30 -42.51
CA THR A 290 15.70 -14.85 -43.10
C THR A 290 15.60 -14.69 -44.63
N GLN A 291 16.53 -13.99 -45.30
CA GLN A 291 16.41 -13.67 -46.73
C GLN A 291 17.34 -14.44 -47.68
N LYS A 292 18.35 -15.19 -47.20
CA LYS A 292 19.20 -16.09 -48.03
C LYS A 292 19.62 -17.36 -47.29
N ILE A 293 19.89 -18.40 -48.06
CA ILE A 293 20.23 -19.77 -47.62
C ILE A 293 21.52 -19.81 -46.77
N HIS A 294 21.51 -20.62 -45.68
CA HIS A 294 22.62 -21.02 -44.78
C HIS A 294 23.21 -19.97 -43.80
N PRO A 295 23.72 -20.38 -42.61
CA PRO A 295 23.10 -21.23 -41.57
C PRO A 295 23.29 -20.66 -40.13
N LEU A 296 22.26 -20.59 -39.26
CA LEU A 296 22.44 -20.07 -37.88
C LEU A 296 21.46 -20.66 -36.85
N THR A 297 21.94 -21.61 -36.04
CA THR A 297 21.41 -22.10 -34.73
C THR A 297 22.51 -22.91 -34.03
N CYS A 298 22.72 -22.90 -32.70
CA CYS A 298 22.28 -22.00 -31.62
C CYS A 298 23.29 -22.06 -30.43
N THR A 299 23.19 -21.19 -29.43
CA THR A 299 22.75 -21.57 -28.07
C THR A 299 22.22 -20.36 -27.29
N THR A 300 21.41 -20.61 -26.26
CA THR A 300 20.43 -19.63 -25.71
C THR A 300 20.78 -18.96 -24.39
N ALA A 301 20.41 -17.67 -24.31
CA ALA A 301 19.57 -17.16 -23.22
C ALA A 301 18.32 -16.45 -23.78
N GLY A 302 17.17 -17.14 -23.76
CA GLY A 302 15.86 -16.64 -24.24
C GLY A 302 15.33 -17.43 -25.45
N GLY A 303 14.39 -18.34 -25.20
CA GLY A 303 14.11 -19.47 -26.11
C GLY A 303 13.20 -19.18 -27.32
N VAL A 304 13.56 -19.80 -28.44
CA VAL A 304 12.67 -20.39 -29.48
C VAL A 304 13.38 -21.67 -29.98
N LYS A 305 12.65 -22.73 -30.34
CA LYS A 305 13.19 -23.99 -30.92
C LYS A 305 12.83 -24.11 -32.40
N TYR A 306 13.74 -24.66 -33.22
CA TYR A 306 13.48 -25.21 -34.55
C TYR A 306 14.41 -26.42 -34.83
N GLU A 307 14.04 -27.24 -35.81
CA GLU A 307 14.62 -28.55 -36.14
C GLU A 307 14.83 -28.65 -37.67
N TYR A 308 15.78 -29.46 -38.15
CA TYR A 308 16.13 -29.58 -39.58
C TYR A 308 16.24 -31.06 -40.02
N GLU A 309 15.87 -31.34 -41.28
CA GLU A 309 15.53 -32.68 -41.81
C GLU A 309 16.64 -33.76 -41.84
N LYS A 310 17.93 -33.46 -41.53
CA LYS A 310 19.04 -34.40 -41.79
C LYS A 310 20.09 -34.62 -40.68
N GLY A 311 19.93 -34.05 -39.50
CA GLY A 311 20.53 -34.61 -38.27
C GLY A 311 22.06 -34.57 -38.06
N ASP A 312 22.86 -33.88 -38.89
CA ASP A 312 24.31 -33.69 -38.66
C ASP A 312 24.64 -32.25 -38.25
N GLU A 313 25.48 -32.08 -37.22
CA GLU A 313 25.89 -30.78 -36.65
C GLU A 313 27.30 -30.35 -37.11
N GLN A 314 27.49 -29.05 -37.43
CA GLN A 314 28.82 -28.42 -37.53
C GLN A 314 28.80 -26.96 -37.04
N GLU A 315 29.88 -26.57 -36.36
CA GLU A 315 30.05 -25.26 -35.74
C GLU A 315 30.57 -24.19 -36.73
N LEU A 316 30.06 -22.97 -36.59
CA LEU A 316 30.45 -21.82 -37.41
C LEU A 316 31.70 -21.14 -36.82
N THR A 317 32.84 -21.35 -37.47
CA THR A 317 34.14 -20.93 -36.92
C THR A 317 34.39 -19.43 -37.11
N ALA A 318 35.07 -18.80 -36.14
CA ALA A 318 35.40 -17.37 -36.18
C ALA A 318 36.00 -16.86 -37.51
N PRO A 319 36.91 -17.59 -38.21
CA PRO A 319 37.45 -17.16 -39.50
C PRO A 319 36.39 -17.00 -40.61
N GLN A 320 35.28 -17.75 -40.56
CA GLN A 320 34.19 -17.63 -41.53
C GLN A 320 33.36 -16.36 -41.31
N LEU A 321 33.21 -15.94 -40.05
CA LEU A 321 32.56 -14.68 -39.69
C LEU A 321 33.43 -13.48 -40.07
N ASP A 322 34.73 -13.54 -39.74
CA ASP A 322 35.69 -12.47 -39.97
C ASP A 322 35.89 -12.18 -41.47
N LYS A 323 35.90 -13.24 -42.30
CA LYS A 323 35.88 -13.12 -43.77
C LYS A 323 34.68 -12.32 -44.29
N ARG A 324 33.47 -12.53 -43.74
CA ARG A 324 32.26 -11.78 -44.14
C ARG A 324 32.29 -10.32 -43.69
N VAL A 325 32.87 -10.03 -42.51
CA VAL A 325 33.08 -8.63 -42.06
C VAL A 325 34.06 -7.89 -42.98
N GLN A 326 35.12 -8.57 -43.44
CA GLN A 326 36.05 -8.04 -44.45
C GLN A 326 35.37 -7.80 -45.81
N GLU A 327 34.46 -8.67 -46.24
CA GLU A 327 33.67 -8.49 -47.46
C GLU A 327 32.74 -7.26 -47.36
N TRP A 328 32.06 -7.04 -46.23
CA TRP A 328 31.24 -5.84 -46.01
C TRP A 328 32.04 -4.53 -46.07
N ARG A 329 33.24 -4.49 -45.47
CA ARG A 329 34.12 -3.32 -45.51
C ARG A 329 34.57 -2.92 -46.93
N LYS A 330 34.53 -3.85 -47.90
CA LYS A 330 34.88 -3.59 -49.31
C LYS A 330 33.71 -3.08 -50.17
N VAL A 331 32.48 -3.18 -49.68
CA VAL A 331 31.27 -2.78 -50.44
C VAL A 331 30.73 -1.41 -49.99
N GLY A 332 31.20 -0.89 -48.84
CA GLY A 332 30.80 0.40 -48.28
C GLY A 332 31.91 1.47 -48.24
N GLY A 333 32.93 1.36 -49.10
CA GLY A 333 34.04 2.32 -49.23
C GLY A 333 33.96 3.11 -50.54
#